data_AF-A0A1Q6LF26-F1
#
_entry.id   AF-A0A1Q6LF26-F1
#
_cell.length_a   1.000
_cell.length_b   1.000
_cell.length_c   1.000
_cell.angle_alpha   90.00
_cell.angle_beta   90.00
_cell.angle_gamma   90.00
#
_symmetry.space_group_name_H-M   'P 1'
#
loop_
_entity.id
_entity.type
_entity.pdbx_description
1 polymer ?
#
loop_
_entity_poly.entity_id
_entity_poly.type
_entity_poly.pdbx_seq_one_letter_code
_entity_poly.pdbx_strand_id
1 'polypeptide(L)'
;MEKLRVNNTPVRTSRNFLINNLEVELEIPQKDEFTNLKIINEKSNIDNNVSNKPLTYGMGKILEELNYETANSKIRIQTSNKKENIQIIYEFDDNNINLINQIEIIANGNTNVTIVYKSKTSKKCFHNGIIRTTVKENAQLNVTIINLLNEESDNLEAIENQLEKNSTTNYTIIDIGAKTSVSNYYSNIIGENAKNDLKSIYLGINNQKKDLNYIAELKGERTNIEIDVQGALKDSAKKNFKGTIDFKKGCKKAKGNENEYCMLLSNKAKSIALPMLLCTEEDVEGNHSTASGKVDEKQLFYIMTRGFSYKEAVKLIVKSKFNKIIDRISDKNLKDEIINEIDKRLD
;
A
#
# COMPACT_ATOMS: atom_id res chain seq x y z
N MET A 1 21.35 8.13 13.03
CA MET A 1 20.03 7.48 13.02
C MET A 1 19.12 8.19 14.00
N GLU A 2 17.93 8.57 13.56
CA GLU A 2 16.89 9.14 14.41
C GLU A 2 15.84 8.08 14.76
N LYS A 3 15.38 8.09 16.01
CA LYS A 3 14.27 7.24 16.48
C LYS A 3 12.96 7.96 16.26
N LEU A 4 12.13 7.45 15.35
CA LEU A 4 10.88 8.07 14.95
C LEU A 4 9.70 7.15 15.26
N ARG A 5 8.60 7.76 15.73
CA ARG A 5 7.31 7.09 15.89
C ARG A 5 6.43 7.42 14.70
N VAL A 6 6.18 6.41 13.87
CA VAL A 6 5.52 6.56 12.58
C VAL A 6 4.19 5.81 12.54
N ASN A 7 3.36 6.17 11.56
CA ASN A 7 2.15 5.46 11.18
C ASN A 7 1.17 5.19 12.35
N ASN A 8 0.81 6.26 13.05
CA ASN A 8 -0.07 6.21 14.21
C ASN A 8 -1.49 5.78 13.83
N THR A 9 -2.14 5.00 14.69
CA THR A 9 -3.57 4.71 14.58
C THR A 9 -4.41 5.97 14.81
N PRO A 10 -5.59 6.09 14.16
CA PRO A 10 -6.50 7.22 14.37
C PRO A 10 -7.01 7.30 15.81
N VAL A 11 -7.20 6.14 16.45
CA VAL A 11 -7.60 6.03 17.86
C VAL A 11 -6.57 5.18 18.61
N ARG A 12 -6.22 5.58 19.83
CA ARG A 12 -5.31 4.82 20.69
C ARG A 12 -6.05 3.66 21.33
N THR A 13 -5.45 2.47 21.25
CA THR A 13 -5.90 1.23 21.87
C THR A 13 -4.88 0.75 22.92
N SER A 14 -4.99 -0.50 23.37
CA SER A 14 -4.07 -1.09 24.36
C SER A 14 -2.59 -0.91 24.00
N ARG A 15 -1.79 -0.55 25.00
CA ARG A 15 -0.32 -0.40 24.85
C ARG A 15 0.41 -1.74 24.86
N ASN A 16 -0.21 -2.81 25.34
CA ASN A 16 0.46 -4.10 25.58
C ASN A 16 0.98 -4.76 24.29
N PHE A 17 0.36 -4.45 23.15
CA PHE A 17 0.73 -5.03 21.86
C PHE A 17 1.66 -4.14 21.03
N LEU A 18 1.92 -2.90 21.48
CA LEU A 18 2.75 -1.91 20.77
C LEU A 18 2.36 -1.73 19.29
N ILE A 19 1.06 -1.84 18.97
CA ILE A 19 0.54 -1.76 17.59
C ILE A 19 0.08 -0.36 17.20
N ASN A 20 -0.15 0.56 18.14
CA ASN A 20 -0.71 1.88 17.85
C ASN A 20 0.21 2.78 17.00
N ASN A 21 1.48 2.42 16.86
CA ASN A 21 2.47 3.03 15.97
C ASN A 21 3.64 2.07 15.79
N LEU A 22 4.55 2.42 14.89
CA LEU A 22 5.83 1.74 14.74
C LEU A 22 6.95 2.67 15.18
N GLU A 23 7.88 2.16 15.99
CA GLU A 23 9.17 2.81 16.23
C GLU A 23 10.17 2.32 15.18
N VAL A 24 10.73 3.26 14.43
CA VAL A 24 11.75 3.02 13.39
C VAL A 24 13.00 3.83 13.70
N GLU A 25 14.15 3.25 13.34
CA GLU A 25 15.44 3.94 13.36
C GLU A 25 15.83 4.21 11.91
N LEU A 26 15.86 5.49 11.52
CA LEU A 26 16.09 5.90 10.15
C LEU A 26 17.36 6.75 10.04
N GLU A 27 18.07 6.58 8.93
CA GLU A 27 19.10 7.49 8.49
C GLU A 27 18.45 8.47 7.53
N ILE A 28 18.17 9.68 8.01
CA ILE A 28 17.58 10.72 7.17
C ILE A 28 18.66 11.18 6.18
N PRO A 29 18.44 11.02 4.87
CA PRO A 29 19.43 11.41 3.89
C PRO A 29 19.53 12.93 3.78
N GLN A 30 20.68 13.41 3.30
CA GLN A 30 20.78 14.77 2.81
C GLN A 30 19.97 14.92 1.51
N LYS A 31 19.60 16.16 1.19
CA LYS A 31 18.89 16.45 -0.05
C LYS A 31 19.81 16.20 -1.25
N ASP A 32 19.51 15.15 -2.00
CA ASP A 32 20.20 14.77 -3.24
C ASP A 32 19.24 14.78 -4.43
N GLU A 33 19.77 14.88 -5.65
CA GLU A 33 19.00 14.71 -6.87
C GLU A 33 18.67 13.22 -7.11
N PHE A 34 17.46 12.92 -7.57
CA PHE A 34 17.09 11.58 -8.03
C PHE A 34 16.75 11.64 -9.52
N THR A 35 17.59 11.03 -10.34
CA THR A 35 17.53 11.17 -11.81
C THR A 35 16.92 9.96 -12.51
N ASN A 36 16.90 8.79 -11.85
CA ASN A 36 16.44 7.53 -12.43
C ASN A 36 14.90 7.37 -12.41
N LEU A 37 14.22 8.31 -13.05
CA LEU A 37 12.78 8.37 -13.18
C LEU A 37 12.37 8.17 -14.64
N LYS A 38 11.54 7.16 -14.89
CA LYS A 38 10.89 6.95 -16.19
C LYS A 38 9.38 7.17 -16.05
N ILE A 39 8.85 8.10 -16.86
CA ILE A 39 7.41 8.34 -16.98
C ILE A 39 6.97 7.94 -18.38
N ILE A 40 6.06 6.98 -18.48
CA ILE A 40 5.36 6.65 -19.72
C ILE A 40 3.96 7.26 -19.60
N ASN A 41 3.68 8.24 -20.45
CA ASN A 41 2.43 8.98 -20.48
C ASN A 41 2.01 9.15 -21.94
N GLU A 42 0.74 8.87 -22.23
CA GLU A 42 0.22 9.03 -23.58
C GLU A 42 -0.30 10.45 -23.86
N LYS A 43 -1.03 11.06 -22.90
CA LYS A 43 -1.87 12.25 -23.15
C LYS A 43 -2.08 13.18 -21.95
N SER A 44 -1.68 12.79 -20.75
CA SER A 44 -1.97 13.54 -19.52
C SER A 44 -1.16 14.82 -19.45
N ASN A 45 -1.72 15.85 -18.81
CA ASN A 45 -0.95 17.03 -18.44
C ASN A 45 -0.11 16.69 -17.20
N ILE A 46 1.20 16.84 -17.30
CA ILE A 46 2.15 16.57 -16.21
C ILE A 46 2.94 17.84 -15.93
N ASP A 47 2.92 18.26 -14.66
CA ASP A 47 3.70 19.39 -14.13
C ASP A 47 4.31 19.01 -12.76
N ASN A 48 4.98 19.95 -12.09
CA ASN A 48 5.65 19.71 -10.80
C ASN A 48 5.02 20.50 -9.63
N ASN A 49 3.86 21.13 -9.84
CA ASN A 49 3.17 22.01 -8.90
C ASN A 49 2.28 21.23 -7.93
N VAL A 50 2.91 20.40 -7.10
CA VAL A 50 2.24 19.58 -6.08
C VAL A 50 1.90 20.38 -4.81
N SER A 51 0.89 19.90 -4.08
CA SER A 51 0.40 20.52 -2.84
C SER A 51 1.10 20.02 -1.57
N ASN A 52 1.59 20.94 -0.74
CA ASN A 52 2.10 20.68 0.61
C ASN A 52 1.01 20.86 1.70
N LYS A 53 -0.26 20.56 1.39
CA LYS A 53 -1.32 20.54 2.40
C LYS A 53 -1.05 19.45 3.43
N PRO A 54 -1.17 19.73 4.74
CA PRO A 54 -0.95 18.72 5.77
C PRO A 54 -1.78 17.46 5.54
N LEU A 55 -1.16 16.30 5.74
CA LEU A 55 -1.83 15.00 5.71
C LEU A 55 -2.80 14.87 6.89
N THR A 56 -3.97 14.28 6.63
CA THR A 56 -4.89 13.88 7.71
C THR A 56 -4.29 12.72 8.51
N TYR A 57 -3.77 11.72 7.79
CA TYR A 57 -3.03 10.59 8.31
C TYR A 57 -1.82 10.32 7.41
N GLY A 58 -0.71 9.87 8.00
CA GLY A 58 0.54 9.70 7.26
C GLY A 58 1.65 9.05 8.08
N MET A 59 2.89 9.26 7.64
CA MET A 59 4.09 8.70 8.28
C MET A 59 4.47 9.39 9.60
N GLY A 60 3.81 10.49 9.94
CA GLY A 60 4.12 11.31 11.11
C GLY A 60 4.81 12.62 10.72
N LYS A 61 4.68 13.62 11.61
CA LYS A 61 5.00 15.02 11.31
C LYS A 61 6.44 15.24 10.81
N ILE A 62 7.43 14.59 11.42
CA ILE A 62 8.85 14.76 11.05
C ILE A 62 9.11 14.29 9.61
N LEU A 63 8.59 13.11 9.22
CA LEU A 63 8.79 12.59 7.86
C LEU A 63 7.99 13.36 6.81
N GLU A 64 6.84 13.90 7.20
CA GLU A 64 6.02 14.78 6.34
C GLU A 64 6.71 16.12 6.09
N GLU A 65 7.21 16.78 7.13
CA GLU A 65 7.98 18.03 7.02
C GLU A 65 9.25 17.82 6.18
N LEU A 66 10.01 16.75 6.46
CA LEU A 66 11.16 16.36 5.65
C LEU A 66 10.78 16.23 4.17
N ASN A 67 9.67 15.53 3.85
CA ASN A 67 9.22 15.37 2.48
C ASN A 67 8.93 16.73 1.82
N TYR A 68 8.23 17.63 2.51
CA TYR A 68 7.87 18.94 1.95
C TYR A 68 9.07 19.83 1.65
N GLU A 69 10.11 19.76 2.47
CA GLU A 69 11.32 20.56 2.34
C GLU A 69 12.31 19.98 1.32
N THR A 70 12.42 18.65 1.28
CA THR A 70 13.54 17.97 0.59
C THR A 70 13.12 17.10 -0.58
N ALA A 71 11.83 17.01 -0.93
CA ALA A 71 11.37 16.25 -2.07
C ALA A 71 12.18 16.55 -3.34
N ASN A 72 12.77 15.49 -3.90
CA ASN A 72 13.64 15.50 -5.06
C ASN A 72 12.96 14.94 -6.32
N SER A 73 11.70 14.49 -6.21
CA SER A 73 10.82 14.21 -7.33
C SER A 73 9.41 14.73 -7.05
N LYS A 74 8.87 15.56 -7.93
CA LYS A 74 7.51 16.11 -7.80
C LYS A 74 6.79 15.92 -9.12
N ILE A 75 5.66 15.23 -9.09
CA ILE A 75 4.87 14.92 -10.27
C ILE A 75 3.42 15.22 -9.96
N ARG A 76 2.80 16.10 -10.75
CA ARG A 76 1.37 16.36 -10.73
C ARG A 76 0.78 15.93 -12.06
N ILE A 77 -0.20 15.04 -12.01
CA ILE A 77 -0.90 14.51 -13.17
C ILE A 77 -2.33 15.05 -13.14
N GLN A 78 -2.70 15.78 -14.18
CA GLN A 78 -4.09 16.16 -14.42
C GLN A 78 -4.57 15.52 -15.71
N THR A 79 -5.52 14.60 -15.59
CA THR A 79 -6.07 13.85 -16.73
C THR A 79 -7.31 14.55 -17.29
N SER A 80 -7.65 14.25 -18.54
CA SER A 80 -8.91 14.65 -19.15
C SER A 80 -10.05 13.68 -18.77
N ASN A 81 -11.24 13.88 -19.36
CA ASN A 81 -12.39 12.99 -19.17
C ASN A 81 -12.28 11.67 -19.98
N LYS A 82 -11.20 11.48 -20.73
CA LYS A 82 -10.95 10.26 -21.55
C LYS A 82 -10.20 9.20 -20.73
N LYS A 83 -10.09 8.00 -21.30
CA LYS A 83 -9.23 6.95 -20.74
C LYS A 83 -7.76 7.32 -20.93
N GLU A 84 -6.99 7.31 -19.85
CA GLU A 84 -5.55 7.60 -19.85
C GLU A 84 -4.80 6.59 -18.99
N ASN A 85 -3.59 6.21 -19.43
CA ASN A 85 -2.70 5.30 -18.73
C ASN A 85 -1.35 6.00 -18.51
N ILE A 86 -0.87 5.96 -17.28
CA ILE A 86 0.39 6.55 -16.87
C ILE A 86 1.19 5.50 -16.10
N GLN A 87 2.48 5.36 -16.40
CA GLN A 87 3.40 4.52 -15.65
C GLN A 87 4.57 5.37 -15.17
N ILE A 88 4.85 5.30 -13.87
CA ILE A 88 5.96 5.98 -13.20
C ILE A 88 6.86 4.89 -12.63
N ILE A 89 8.12 4.86 -13.04
CA ILE A 89 9.10 3.87 -12.59
C ILE A 89 10.28 4.62 -12.00
N TYR A 90 10.55 4.38 -10.73
CA TYR A 90 11.73 4.82 -10.02
C TYR A 90 12.69 3.65 -9.85
N GLU A 91 13.93 3.83 -10.33
CA GLU A 91 14.95 2.79 -10.31
C GLU A 91 16.16 3.22 -9.48
N PHE A 92 16.33 2.61 -8.31
CA PHE A 92 17.43 2.92 -7.41
C PHE A 92 18.70 2.22 -7.88
N ASP A 93 19.80 2.95 -7.94
CA ASP A 93 21.12 2.41 -8.28
C ASP A 93 22.18 2.95 -7.31
N ASP A 94 23.45 2.68 -7.59
CA ASP A 94 24.57 3.08 -6.72
C ASP A 94 24.71 4.59 -6.53
N ASN A 95 24.10 5.39 -7.41
CA ASN A 95 24.14 6.86 -7.42
C ASN A 95 22.80 7.48 -7.00
N ASN A 96 21.69 6.74 -7.12
CA ASN A 96 20.32 7.18 -6.82
C ASN A 96 19.74 6.35 -5.67
N ILE A 97 20.27 6.54 -4.46
CA ILE A 97 19.89 5.76 -3.28
C ILE A 97 18.78 6.40 -2.44
N ASN A 98 18.50 7.69 -2.63
CA ASN A 98 17.57 8.46 -1.79
C ASN A 98 16.44 9.07 -2.64
N LEU A 99 15.22 8.56 -2.49
CA LEU A 99 14.04 9.10 -3.16
C LEU A 99 13.08 9.71 -2.13
N ILE A 100 12.76 10.97 -2.33
CA ILE A 100 11.71 11.67 -1.59
C ILE A 100 10.78 12.27 -2.63
N ASN A 101 9.66 11.59 -2.90
CA ASN A 101 8.74 11.96 -3.97
C ASN A 101 7.40 12.49 -3.47
N GLN A 102 6.80 13.31 -4.31
CA GLN A 102 5.43 13.77 -4.21
C GLN A 102 4.72 13.49 -5.54
N ILE A 103 3.64 12.74 -5.49
CA ILE A 103 2.81 12.46 -6.66
C ILE A 103 1.39 12.96 -6.37
N GLU A 104 0.90 13.91 -7.15
CA GLU A 104 -0.47 14.40 -7.08
C GLU A 104 -1.23 13.99 -8.34
N ILE A 105 -2.39 13.35 -8.18
CA ILE A 105 -3.21 12.85 -9.28
C ILE A 105 -4.61 13.47 -9.20
N ILE A 106 -4.99 14.22 -10.23
CA ILE A 106 -6.34 14.75 -10.41
C ILE A 106 -6.98 13.96 -11.55
N ALA A 107 -7.87 13.04 -11.18
CA ALA A 107 -8.59 12.18 -12.12
C ALA A 107 -9.92 12.84 -12.52
N ASN A 108 -10.04 13.27 -13.79
CA ASN A 108 -11.29 13.82 -14.34
C ASN A 108 -12.08 12.80 -15.17
N GLY A 109 -11.47 11.65 -15.51
CA GLY A 109 -12.04 10.61 -16.35
C GLY A 109 -11.66 9.21 -15.85
N ASN A 110 -11.41 8.28 -16.78
CA ASN A 110 -10.93 6.94 -16.45
C ASN A 110 -9.39 6.92 -16.48
N THR A 111 -8.76 6.99 -15.33
CA THR A 111 -7.32 7.11 -15.19
C THR A 111 -6.72 5.81 -14.63
N ASN A 112 -5.67 5.31 -15.25
CA ASN A 112 -4.89 4.17 -14.77
C ASN A 112 -3.47 4.64 -14.50
N VAL A 113 -3.01 4.54 -13.25
CA VAL A 113 -1.64 4.91 -12.86
C VAL A 113 -0.94 3.70 -12.27
N THR A 114 0.25 3.39 -12.77
CA THR A 114 1.13 2.36 -12.19
C THR A 114 2.41 3.01 -11.69
N ILE A 115 2.74 2.80 -10.42
CA ILE A 115 3.93 3.35 -9.75
C ILE A 115 4.79 2.16 -9.32
N VAL A 116 6.05 2.13 -9.76
CA VAL A 116 6.98 1.05 -9.46
C VAL A 116 8.24 1.60 -8.82
N TYR A 117 8.59 1.10 -7.65
CA TYR A 117 9.86 1.35 -6.98
C TYR A 117 10.69 0.07 -7.02
N LYS A 118 11.89 0.10 -7.60
CA LYS A 118 12.75 -1.09 -7.72
C LYS A 118 14.22 -0.77 -7.55
N SER A 119 14.96 -1.71 -6.95
CA SER A 119 16.40 -1.59 -6.74
C SER A 119 17.20 -2.35 -7.79
N LYS A 120 18.20 -1.69 -8.37
CA LYS A 120 19.30 -2.28 -9.14
C LYS A 120 20.65 -2.21 -8.42
N THR A 121 20.62 -1.90 -7.13
CA THR A 121 21.79 -1.86 -6.24
C THR A 121 21.56 -2.74 -5.02
N SER A 122 22.66 -3.18 -4.41
CA SER A 122 22.68 -3.80 -3.08
C SER A 122 22.85 -2.80 -1.94
N LYS A 123 23.13 -1.52 -2.24
CA LYS A 123 23.22 -0.46 -1.23
C LYS A 123 21.86 -0.26 -0.56
N LYS A 124 21.89 0.16 0.70
CA LYS A 124 20.68 0.60 1.41
C LYS A 124 20.10 1.82 0.69
N CYS A 125 18.84 1.72 0.28
CA CYS A 125 18.08 2.84 -0.27
C CYS A 125 17.09 3.39 0.76
N PHE A 126 16.77 4.67 0.64
CA PHE A 126 15.75 5.35 1.43
C PHE A 126 14.66 5.88 0.51
N HIS A 127 13.40 5.53 0.83
CA HIS A 127 12.23 6.04 0.14
C HIS A 127 11.23 6.66 1.13
N ASN A 128 10.85 7.92 0.89
CA ASN A 128 9.80 8.64 1.61
C ASN A 128 8.84 9.29 0.60
N GLY A 129 7.75 8.59 0.29
CA GLY A 129 6.76 8.97 -0.71
C GLY A 129 5.49 9.55 -0.12
N ILE A 130 4.95 10.54 -0.82
CA ILE A 130 3.62 11.09 -0.60
C ILE A 130 2.83 11.04 -1.91
N ILE A 131 1.69 10.35 -1.88
CA ILE A 131 0.73 10.30 -3.00
C ILE A 131 -0.57 10.99 -2.58
N ARG A 132 -1.03 11.94 -3.39
CA ARG A 132 -2.35 12.59 -3.26
C ARG A 132 -3.21 12.28 -4.45
N THR A 133 -4.47 11.93 -4.21
CA THR A 133 -5.43 11.77 -5.29
C THR A 133 -6.70 12.58 -5.04
N THR A 134 -7.20 13.20 -6.08
CA THR A 134 -8.55 13.76 -6.14
C THR A 134 -9.28 13.10 -7.29
N VAL A 135 -10.28 12.29 -6.97
CA VAL A 135 -11.13 11.62 -7.97
C VAL A 135 -12.40 12.44 -8.13
N LYS A 136 -12.52 13.10 -9.28
CA LYS A 136 -13.63 14.01 -9.56
C LYS A 136 -14.96 13.28 -9.73
N GLU A 137 -16.02 14.06 -9.72
CA GLU A 137 -17.37 13.54 -9.92
C GLU A 137 -17.45 12.63 -11.16
N ASN A 138 -18.03 11.44 -11.00
CA ASN A 138 -18.18 10.41 -12.05
C ASN A 138 -16.85 9.88 -12.64
N ALA A 139 -15.68 10.25 -12.09
CA ALA A 139 -14.38 9.77 -12.54
C ALA A 139 -14.02 8.42 -11.91
N GLN A 140 -13.13 7.69 -12.57
CA GLN A 140 -12.60 6.42 -12.10
C GLN A 140 -11.07 6.46 -12.09
N LEU A 141 -10.47 6.15 -10.95
CA LEU A 141 -9.01 6.06 -10.80
C LEU A 141 -8.60 4.63 -10.42
N ASN A 142 -7.73 4.02 -11.21
CA ASN A 142 -7.09 2.74 -10.88
C ASN A 142 -5.61 3.01 -10.59
N VAL A 143 -5.14 2.73 -9.38
CA VAL A 143 -3.74 2.91 -8.98
C VAL A 143 -3.11 1.57 -8.64
N THR A 144 -2.00 1.25 -9.27
CA THR A 144 -1.16 0.11 -8.91
C THR A 144 0.15 0.63 -8.34
N ILE A 145 0.52 0.20 -7.14
CA ILE A 145 1.79 0.57 -6.49
C ILE A 145 2.57 -0.70 -6.22
N ILE A 146 3.82 -0.76 -6.67
CA ILE A 146 4.65 -1.95 -6.56
C ILE A 146 5.99 -1.57 -5.94
N ASN A 147 6.28 -2.15 -4.77
CA ASN A 147 7.54 -2.02 -4.06
C ASN A 147 8.37 -3.29 -4.22
N LEU A 148 9.45 -3.19 -4.99
CA LEU A 148 10.48 -4.22 -5.23
C LEU A 148 11.86 -3.77 -4.72
N LEU A 149 11.91 -2.92 -3.70
CA LEU A 149 13.19 -2.51 -3.13
C LEU A 149 13.95 -3.71 -2.52
N ASN A 150 15.28 -3.60 -2.52
CA ASN A 150 16.17 -4.61 -1.93
C ASN A 150 15.92 -4.78 -0.42
N GLU A 151 16.47 -5.86 0.14
CA GLU A 151 16.19 -6.29 1.50
C GLU A 151 16.84 -5.44 2.60
N GLU A 152 17.67 -4.46 2.23
CA GLU A 152 18.33 -3.54 3.17
C GLU A 152 17.67 -2.16 3.25
N SER A 153 16.79 -1.84 2.30
CA SER A 153 16.20 -0.52 2.13
C SER A 153 15.02 -0.23 3.07
N ASP A 154 14.71 1.05 3.26
CA ASP A 154 13.53 1.50 4.00
C ASP A 154 12.52 2.13 3.01
N ASN A 155 11.25 1.73 3.11
CA ASN A 155 10.13 2.21 2.29
C ASN A 155 9.05 2.83 3.19
N LEU A 156 8.78 4.12 3.03
CA LEU A 156 7.78 4.87 3.77
C LEU A 156 6.86 5.54 2.76
N GLU A 157 5.57 5.18 2.72
CA GLU A 157 4.64 5.71 1.71
C GLU A 157 3.32 6.13 2.38
N ALA A 158 2.96 7.40 2.21
CA ALA A 158 1.68 7.96 2.65
C ALA A 158 0.79 8.31 1.46
N ILE A 159 -0.43 7.77 1.46
CA ILE A 159 -1.41 7.94 0.38
C ILE A 159 -2.65 8.61 0.97
N GLU A 160 -3.04 9.76 0.42
CA GLU A 160 -4.28 10.46 0.80
C GLU A 160 -5.18 10.64 -0.43
N ASN A 161 -6.41 10.13 -0.33
CA ASN A 161 -7.39 10.16 -1.41
C ASN A 161 -8.60 11.01 -1.01
N GLN A 162 -9.12 11.77 -1.98
CA GLN A 162 -10.39 12.47 -1.86
C GLN A 162 -11.32 12.04 -3.00
N LEU A 163 -12.48 11.48 -2.65
CA LEU A 163 -13.44 10.92 -3.60
C LEU A 163 -14.72 11.76 -3.66
N GLU A 164 -14.99 12.37 -4.81
CA GLU A 164 -16.20 13.15 -5.07
C GLU A 164 -17.39 12.25 -5.47
N LYS A 165 -18.56 12.85 -5.75
CA LYS A 165 -19.80 12.12 -6.00
C LYS A 165 -19.69 11.13 -7.17
N ASN A 166 -20.27 9.94 -7.03
CA ASN A 166 -20.25 8.85 -8.02
C ASN A 166 -18.83 8.44 -8.49
N SER A 167 -17.78 8.86 -7.79
CA SER A 167 -16.40 8.52 -8.16
C SER A 167 -16.04 7.10 -7.72
N THR A 168 -15.06 6.50 -8.39
CA THR A 168 -14.54 5.18 -8.02
C THR A 168 -13.02 5.20 -7.95
N THR A 169 -12.42 4.70 -6.88
CA THR A 169 -10.99 4.41 -6.82
C THR A 169 -10.71 2.93 -6.58
N ASN A 170 -9.80 2.36 -7.36
CA ASN A 170 -9.35 0.99 -7.22
C ASN A 170 -7.84 0.97 -6.99
N TYR A 171 -7.39 0.47 -5.84
CA TYR A 171 -5.98 0.38 -5.50
C TYR A 171 -5.51 -1.08 -5.52
N THR A 172 -4.40 -1.35 -6.19
CA THR A 172 -3.64 -2.61 -6.11
C THR A 172 -2.26 -2.30 -5.55
N ILE A 173 -1.99 -2.67 -4.30
CA ILE A 173 -0.68 -2.43 -3.66
C ILE A 173 0.06 -3.75 -3.54
N ILE A 174 1.29 -3.80 -4.05
CA ILE A 174 2.16 -4.97 -3.99
C ILE A 174 3.41 -4.59 -3.21
N ASP A 175 3.48 -5.00 -1.94
CA ASP A 175 4.60 -4.68 -1.05
C ASP A 175 5.43 -5.92 -0.70
N ILE A 176 6.35 -6.28 -1.60
CA ILE A 176 7.22 -7.43 -1.42
C ILE A 176 8.70 -7.06 -1.23
N GLY A 177 9.05 -5.77 -1.24
CA GLY A 177 10.42 -5.24 -1.08
C GLY A 177 10.75 -4.67 0.31
N ALA A 178 11.94 -4.10 0.47
CA ALA A 178 12.41 -3.36 1.66
C ALA A 178 12.58 -4.19 2.96
N LYS A 179 13.55 -3.75 3.79
CA LYS A 179 13.77 -4.22 5.16
C LYS A 179 12.63 -3.81 6.08
N THR A 180 12.30 -2.52 6.04
CA THR A 180 11.18 -1.91 6.74
C THR A 180 10.29 -1.30 5.68
N SER A 181 9.03 -1.73 5.62
CA SER A 181 8.02 -1.10 4.78
C SER A 181 6.88 -0.61 5.64
N VAL A 182 6.57 0.67 5.53
CA VAL A 182 5.49 1.34 6.23
C VAL A 182 4.57 1.98 5.19
N SER A 183 3.31 1.56 5.20
CA SER A 183 2.29 2.07 4.29
C SER A 183 1.16 2.68 5.09
N ASN A 184 0.84 3.93 4.78
CA ASN A 184 -0.37 4.59 5.26
C ASN A 184 -1.26 4.86 4.04
N TYR A 185 -2.47 4.33 4.08
CA TYR A 185 -3.50 4.60 3.09
C TYR A 185 -4.66 5.27 3.79
N TYR A 186 -5.00 6.47 3.36
CA TYR A 186 -6.17 7.19 3.82
C TYR A 186 -7.08 7.54 2.66
N SER A 187 -8.38 7.26 2.82
CA SER A 187 -9.40 7.60 1.84
C SER A 187 -10.53 8.38 2.50
N ASN A 188 -10.69 9.63 2.07
CA ASN A 188 -11.75 10.54 2.49
C ASN A 188 -12.90 10.46 1.46
N ILE A 189 -13.90 9.65 1.78
CA ILE A 189 -15.01 9.30 0.88
C ILE A 189 -16.18 10.27 1.10
N ILE A 190 -16.07 11.45 0.52
CA ILE A 190 -16.99 12.58 0.73
C ILE A 190 -18.22 12.54 -0.17
N GLY A 191 -18.08 12.00 -1.38
CA GLY A 191 -19.12 12.03 -2.39
C GLY A 191 -20.20 10.97 -2.19
N GLU A 192 -21.44 11.35 -2.42
CA GLU A 192 -22.56 10.42 -2.53
C GLU A 192 -22.27 9.33 -3.58
N ASN A 193 -22.60 8.06 -3.28
CA ASN A 193 -22.34 6.88 -4.13
C ASN A 193 -20.87 6.65 -4.51
N ALA A 194 -19.91 7.29 -3.86
CA ALA A 194 -18.49 7.05 -4.13
C ALA A 194 -18.05 5.66 -3.66
N LYS A 195 -17.10 5.07 -4.38
CA LYS A 195 -16.62 3.70 -4.15
C LYS A 195 -15.11 3.63 -4.05
N ASN A 196 -14.63 2.83 -3.12
CA ASN A 196 -13.21 2.56 -2.94
C ASN A 196 -12.99 1.04 -2.83
N ASP A 197 -12.14 0.48 -3.68
CA ASP A 197 -11.73 -0.93 -3.64
C ASP A 197 -10.21 -1.05 -3.54
N LEU A 198 -9.72 -1.30 -2.32
CA LEU A 198 -8.31 -1.48 -1.98
C LEU A 198 -7.99 -2.97 -1.86
N LYS A 199 -7.12 -3.46 -2.75
CA LYS A 199 -6.52 -4.80 -2.66
C LYS A 199 -5.01 -4.66 -2.44
N SER A 200 -4.47 -5.37 -1.47
CA SER A 200 -3.06 -5.29 -1.13
C SER A 200 -2.47 -6.68 -0.92
N ILE A 201 -1.24 -6.89 -1.40
CA ILE A 201 -0.42 -8.02 -0.98
C ILE A 201 0.85 -7.56 -0.29
N TYR A 202 1.31 -8.33 0.68
CA TYR A 202 2.65 -8.16 1.26
C TYR A 202 3.37 -9.50 1.46
N LEU A 203 4.68 -9.49 1.31
CA LEU A 203 5.57 -10.60 1.63
C LEU A 203 6.69 -10.11 2.53
N GLY A 204 6.89 -10.78 3.67
CA GLY A 204 8.01 -10.51 4.57
C GLY A 204 8.87 -11.76 4.77
N ILE A 205 10.18 -11.62 4.63
CA ILE A 205 11.17 -12.68 4.85
C ILE A 205 12.25 -12.24 5.84
N ASN A 206 13.16 -13.14 6.22
CA ASN A 206 14.28 -12.81 7.10
C ASN A 206 13.84 -12.10 8.40
N ASN A 207 14.26 -10.85 8.59
CA ASN A 207 13.88 -10.01 9.74
C ASN A 207 13.06 -8.77 9.30
N GLN A 208 12.42 -8.84 8.13
CA GLN A 208 11.67 -7.72 7.57
C GLN A 208 10.48 -7.33 8.45
N LYS A 209 10.16 -6.03 8.43
CA LYS A 209 9.01 -5.45 9.13
C LYS A 209 8.06 -4.83 8.11
N LYS A 210 6.80 -5.24 8.17
CA LYS A 210 5.70 -4.67 7.39
C LYS A 210 4.73 -3.98 8.34
N ASP A 211 4.42 -2.72 8.10
CA ASP A 211 3.50 -1.95 8.93
C ASP A 211 2.50 -1.22 8.03
N LEU A 212 1.26 -1.71 8.03
CA LEU A 212 0.20 -1.25 7.15
C LEU A 212 -0.88 -0.58 7.98
N ASN A 213 -1.30 0.62 7.59
CA ASN A 213 -2.37 1.37 8.25
C ASN A 213 -3.35 1.92 7.21
N TYR A 214 -4.49 1.26 7.07
CA TYR A 214 -5.47 1.54 6.03
C TYR A 214 -6.73 2.10 6.68
N ILE A 215 -7.06 3.33 6.32
CA ILE A 215 -8.10 4.14 6.95
C ILE A 215 -9.05 4.61 5.85
N ALA A 216 -10.33 4.26 5.99
CA ALA A 216 -11.40 4.78 5.14
C ALA A 216 -12.38 5.56 6.01
N GLU A 217 -12.58 6.83 5.68
CA GLU A 217 -13.53 7.71 6.34
C GLU A 217 -14.70 7.98 5.40
N LEU A 218 -15.88 7.45 5.74
CA LEU A 218 -17.09 7.52 4.94
C LEU A 218 -17.96 8.68 5.42
N LYS A 219 -18.21 9.64 4.54
CA LYS A 219 -19.01 10.85 4.82
C LYS A 219 -20.22 10.99 3.90
N GLY A 220 -20.09 10.57 2.65
CA GLY A 220 -21.19 10.60 1.67
C GLY A 220 -22.20 9.48 1.90
N GLU A 221 -23.46 9.71 1.53
CA GLU A 221 -24.49 8.66 1.52
C GLU A 221 -24.18 7.59 0.47
N ARG A 222 -24.61 6.34 0.74
CA ARG A 222 -24.49 5.19 -0.18
C ARG A 222 -23.06 4.92 -0.66
N THR A 223 -22.07 5.32 0.13
CA THR A 223 -20.66 5.09 -0.15
C THR A 223 -20.29 3.64 0.13
N ASN A 224 -19.28 3.11 -0.57
CA ASN A 224 -18.81 1.74 -0.38
C ASN A 224 -17.29 1.68 -0.26
N ILE A 225 -16.78 0.93 0.71
CA ILE A 225 -15.36 0.56 0.84
C ILE A 225 -15.19 -0.95 0.90
N GLU A 226 -14.26 -1.47 0.11
CA GLU A 226 -13.77 -2.84 0.17
C GLU A 226 -12.25 -2.81 0.42
N ILE A 227 -11.79 -3.40 1.52
CA ILE A 227 -10.37 -3.57 1.84
C ILE A 227 -10.09 -5.06 1.90
N ASP A 228 -9.19 -5.57 1.06
CA ASP A 228 -8.73 -6.95 1.11
C ASP A 228 -7.20 -7.01 1.09
N VAL A 229 -6.64 -7.55 2.17
CA VAL A 229 -5.20 -7.58 2.42
C VAL A 229 -4.75 -9.03 2.58
N GLN A 230 -3.86 -9.48 1.70
CA GLN A 230 -3.37 -10.85 1.67
C GLN A 230 -1.87 -10.89 1.87
N GLY A 231 -1.37 -11.67 2.83
CA GLY A 231 0.06 -11.68 3.09
C GLY A 231 0.65 -13.01 3.48
N ALA A 232 1.98 -13.06 3.45
CA ALA A 232 2.77 -14.19 3.90
C ALA A 232 4.03 -13.71 4.64
N LEU A 233 4.39 -14.41 5.71
CA LEU A 233 5.57 -14.11 6.52
C LEU A 233 6.42 -15.37 6.71
N LYS A 234 7.70 -15.30 6.34
CA LYS A 234 8.70 -16.35 6.50
C LYS A 234 9.74 -15.93 7.57
N ASP A 235 10.53 -16.89 8.02
CA ASP A 235 11.66 -16.70 8.94
C ASP A 235 11.25 -15.99 10.23
N SER A 236 11.75 -14.80 10.51
CA SER A 236 11.39 -14.01 11.70
C SER A 236 10.70 -12.70 11.33
N ALA A 237 10.15 -12.62 10.12
CA ALA A 237 9.47 -11.43 9.61
C ALA A 237 8.22 -11.10 10.45
N LYS A 238 7.95 -9.81 10.57
CA LYS A 238 6.87 -9.29 11.42
C LYS A 238 5.96 -8.37 10.64
N LYS A 239 4.67 -8.42 10.95
CA LYS A 239 3.66 -7.53 10.38
C LYS A 239 2.73 -6.95 11.43
N ASN A 240 2.48 -5.65 11.31
CA ASN A 240 1.38 -4.95 11.97
C ASN A 240 0.38 -4.48 10.91
N PHE A 241 -0.88 -4.88 11.03
CA PHE A 241 -1.97 -4.38 10.19
C PHE A 241 -2.93 -3.59 11.07
N LYS A 242 -3.23 -2.36 10.66
CA LYS A 242 -4.20 -1.49 11.30
C LYS A 242 -5.23 -1.16 10.24
N GLY A 243 -6.43 -1.70 10.41
CA GLY A 243 -7.56 -1.46 9.54
C GLY A 243 -8.54 -0.53 10.23
N THR A 244 -9.05 0.49 9.55
CA THR A 244 -10.06 1.40 10.10
C THR A 244 -11.11 1.74 9.06
N ILE A 245 -12.36 1.39 9.36
CA ILE A 245 -13.54 1.89 8.67
C ILE A 245 -14.26 2.83 9.64
N ASP A 246 -14.36 4.10 9.27
CA ASP A 246 -14.96 5.16 10.08
C ASP A 246 -16.20 5.73 9.38
N PHE A 247 -17.37 5.30 9.86
CA PHE A 247 -18.68 5.79 9.40
C PHE A 247 -19.03 7.09 10.13
N LYS A 248 -18.97 8.20 9.41
CA LYS A 248 -19.35 9.52 9.93
C LYS A 248 -20.86 9.73 9.86
N LYS A 249 -21.40 10.43 10.86
CA LYS A 249 -22.78 10.92 10.83
C LYS A 249 -23.10 11.59 9.48
N GLY A 250 -24.19 11.17 8.85
CA GLY A 250 -24.60 11.60 7.51
C GLY A 250 -24.30 10.60 6.40
N CYS A 251 -23.44 9.60 6.59
CA CYS A 251 -23.11 8.59 5.57
C CYS A 251 -24.18 7.48 5.44
N LYS A 252 -25.46 7.85 5.41
CA LYS A 252 -26.57 6.89 5.39
C LYS A 252 -26.44 5.89 4.25
N LYS A 253 -26.75 4.62 4.56
CA LYS A 253 -26.62 3.46 3.67
C LYS A 253 -25.21 3.20 3.17
N ALA A 254 -24.19 3.75 3.83
CA ALA A 254 -22.81 3.40 3.54
C ALA A 254 -22.52 1.95 3.94
N LYS A 255 -21.63 1.32 3.17
CA LYS A 255 -21.18 -0.05 3.42
C LYS A 255 -19.67 -0.12 3.48
N GLY A 256 -19.16 -0.92 4.38
CA GLY A 256 -17.73 -1.17 4.51
C GLY A 256 -17.43 -2.62 4.80
N ASN A 257 -16.46 -3.17 4.09
CA ASN A 257 -15.97 -4.53 4.28
C ASN A 257 -14.45 -4.53 4.33
N GLU A 258 -13.90 -5.11 5.39
CA GLU A 258 -12.47 -5.30 5.59
C GLU A 258 -12.15 -6.79 5.78
N ASN A 259 -11.20 -7.29 4.99
CA ASN A 259 -10.69 -8.64 5.13
C ASN A 259 -9.16 -8.62 5.11
N GLU A 260 -8.54 -9.22 6.12
CA GLU A 260 -7.10 -9.45 6.14
C GLU A 260 -6.80 -10.92 6.45
N TYR A 261 -5.87 -11.51 5.69
CA TYR A 261 -5.39 -12.85 5.94
C TYR A 261 -3.87 -12.95 5.80
N CYS A 262 -3.20 -13.41 6.86
CA CYS A 262 -1.76 -13.60 6.89
C CYS A 262 -1.36 -15.08 7.04
N MET A 263 -0.66 -15.60 6.04
CA MET A 263 -0.01 -16.92 6.11
C MET A 263 1.30 -16.84 6.91
N LEU A 264 1.43 -17.65 7.95
CA LEU A 264 2.66 -17.82 8.72
C LEU A 264 3.42 -19.03 8.18
N LEU A 265 4.54 -18.79 7.51
CA LEU A 265 5.36 -19.81 6.84
C LEU A 265 6.45 -20.38 7.76
N SER A 266 6.62 -19.81 8.96
CA SER A 266 7.60 -20.24 9.97
C SER A 266 7.04 -20.04 11.38
N ASN A 267 7.62 -20.71 12.37
CA ASN A 267 7.20 -20.57 13.78
C ASN A 267 7.66 -19.24 14.43
N LYS A 268 8.61 -18.53 13.82
CA LYS A 268 9.15 -17.26 14.35
C LYS A 268 8.50 -16.03 13.72
N ALA A 269 7.79 -16.19 12.60
CA ALA A 269 7.02 -15.12 11.97
C ALA A 269 5.91 -14.64 12.91
N LYS A 270 5.64 -13.33 12.91
CA LYS A 270 4.63 -12.72 13.78
C LYS A 270 3.71 -11.80 13.02
N SER A 271 2.41 -12.06 13.09
CA SER A 271 1.37 -11.16 12.60
C SER A 271 0.60 -10.58 13.78
N ILE A 272 0.40 -9.27 13.79
CA ILE A 272 -0.54 -8.58 14.68
C ILE A 272 -1.48 -7.77 13.78
N ALA A 273 -2.78 -7.85 14.06
CA ALA A 273 -3.80 -7.09 13.38
C ALA A 273 -4.66 -6.33 14.40
N LEU A 274 -5.05 -5.12 14.05
CA LEU A 274 -5.96 -4.26 14.80
C LEU A 274 -7.02 -3.71 13.82
N PRO A 275 -8.10 -4.46 13.56
CA PRO A 275 -9.25 -3.93 12.86
C PRO A 275 -10.03 -2.99 13.78
N MET A 276 -10.51 -1.88 13.24
CA MET A 276 -11.33 -0.90 13.96
C MET A 276 -12.53 -0.49 13.12
N LEU A 277 -13.72 -0.60 13.71
CA LEU A 277 -14.96 -0.13 13.13
C LEU A 277 -15.49 1.01 14.00
N LEU A 278 -15.36 2.23 13.50
CA LEU A 278 -15.82 3.44 14.17
C LEU A 278 -17.14 3.85 13.54
N CYS A 279 -18.16 4.10 14.35
CA CYS A 279 -19.51 4.30 13.84
C CYS A 279 -20.23 5.40 14.59
N THR A 280 -20.61 6.45 13.87
CA THR A 280 -21.40 7.59 14.38
C THR A 280 -22.69 7.82 13.59
N GLU A 281 -23.04 6.89 12.68
CA GLU A 281 -24.25 6.86 11.87
C GLU A 281 -24.97 5.52 12.10
N GLU A 282 -26.30 5.52 12.16
CA GLU A 282 -27.07 4.33 12.52
C GLU A 282 -27.39 3.45 11.30
N ASP A 283 -27.68 4.07 10.15
CA ASP A 283 -28.07 3.38 8.92
C ASP A 283 -26.83 3.01 8.09
N VAL A 284 -26.00 2.08 8.57
CA VAL A 284 -24.78 1.61 7.87
C VAL A 284 -24.57 0.10 8.05
N GLU A 285 -23.82 -0.50 7.11
CA GLU A 285 -23.40 -1.91 7.20
C GLU A 285 -21.87 -2.00 7.23
N GLY A 286 -21.32 -2.57 8.30
CA GLY A 286 -19.88 -2.71 8.47
C GLY A 286 -19.48 -4.16 8.78
N ASN A 287 -18.53 -4.69 8.03
CA ASN A 287 -17.90 -5.99 8.28
C ASN A 287 -16.38 -5.81 8.39
N HIS A 288 -15.77 -6.49 9.34
CA HIS A 288 -14.32 -6.66 9.37
C HIS A 288 -13.95 -8.09 9.74
N SER A 289 -12.89 -8.60 9.15
CA SER A 289 -12.33 -9.92 9.41
C SER A 289 -10.82 -9.83 9.33
N THR A 290 -10.14 -10.36 10.35
CA THR A 290 -8.69 -10.52 10.33
C THR A 290 -8.37 -11.92 10.80
N ALA A 291 -7.48 -12.59 10.08
CA ALA A 291 -7.08 -13.95 10.41
C ALA A 291 -5.60 -14.17 10.08
N SER A 292 -4.96 -15.02 10.87
CA SER A 292 -3.61 -15.50 10.57
C SER A 292 -3.51 -16.97 10.90
N GLY A 293 -2.73 -17.69 10.10
CA GLY A 293 -2.64 -19.14 10.24
C GLY A 293 -1.46 -19.70 9.48
N LYS A 294 -1.07 -20.92 9.86
CA LYS A 294 -0.13 -21.70 9.06
C LYS A 294 -0.77 -22.08 7.73
N VAL A 295 0.07 -22.49 6.79
CA VAL A 295 -0.39 -23.08 5.53
C VAL A 295 -1.22 -24.33 5.84
N ASP A 296 -2.34 -24.52 5.13
CA ASP A 296 -3.25 -25.64 5.34
C ASP A 296 -2.52 -26.98 5.09
N GLU A 297 -2.45 -27.82 6.12
CA GLU A 297 -1.72 -29.09 6.09
C GLU A 297 -2.32 -30.09 5.09
N LYS A 298 -3.63 -30.07 4.86
CA LYS A 298 -4.30 -30.94 3.88
C LYS A 298 -3.96 -30.50 2.46
N GLN A 299 -3.95 -29.18 2.20
CA GLN A 299 -3.51 -28.64 0.92
C GLN A 299 -2.04 -28.96 0.64
N LEU A 300 -1.17 -28.77 1.64
CA LEU A 300 0.25 -29.13 1.55
C LEU A 300 0.43 -30.62 1.25
N PHE A 301 -0.18 -31.49 2.05
CA PHE A 301 -0.10 -32.94 1.86
C PHE A 301 -0.55 -33.33 0.46
N TYR A 302 -1.70 -32.82 0.01
CA TYR A 302 -2.23 -33.12 -1.33
C TYR A 302 -1.26 -32.71 -2.44
N ILE A 303 -0.71 -31.49 -2.40
CA ILE A 303 0.25 -31.02 -3.42
C ILE A 303 1.52 -31.88 -3.38
N MET A 304 2.04 -32.20 -2.19
CA MET A 304 3.24 -33.03 -2.05
C MET A 304 3.04 -34.46 -2.58
N THR A 305 1.83 -35.04 -2.47
CA THR A 305 1.53 -36.35 -3.08
C THR A 305 1.65 -36.35 -4.61
N ARG A 306 1.65 -35.17 -5.25
CA ARG A 306 1.87 -35.01 -6.70
C ARG A 306 3.34 -34.82 -7.08
N GLY A 307 4.27 -35.07 -6.14
CA GLY A 307 5.71 -35.07 -6.39
C GLY A 307 6.41 -33.75 -6.10
N PHE A 308 5.70 -32.73 -5.61
CA PHE A 308 6.31 -31.47 -5.18
C PHE A 308 6.95 -31.62 -3.79
N SER A 309 8.11 -31.01 -3.60
CA SER A 309 8.69 -30.83 -2.27
C SER A 309 7.80 -29.93 -1.40
N TYR A 310 7.99 -29.99 -0.08
CA TYR A 310 7.31 -29.08 0.86
C TYR A 310 7.50 -27.61 0.48
N LYS A 311 8.72 -27.24 0.08
CA LYS A 311 9.06 -25.87 -0.31
C LYS A 311 8.29 -25.42 -1.56
N GLU A 312 8.24 -26.27 -2.58
CA GLU A 312 7.47 -26.00 -3.80
C GLU A 312 5.97 -25.92 -3.52
N ALA A 313 5.45 -26.79 -2.66
CA ALA A 313 4.05 -26.78 -2.27
C ALA A 313 3.67 -25.47 -1.55
N VAL A 314 4.49 -24.99 -0.60
CA VAL A 314 4.30 -23.70 0.06
C VAL A 314 4.30 -22.55 -0.94
N LYS A 315 5.29 -22.52 -1.85
CA LYS A 315 5.37 -21.51 -2.92
C LYS A 315 4.10 -21.48 -3.77
N LEU A 316 3.60 -22.65 -4.16
CA LEU A 316 2.40 -22.76 -4.98
C LEU A 316 1.16 -22.20 -4.27
N ILE A 317 0.98 -22.51 -2.99
CA ILE A 317 -0.14 -22.01 -2.19
C ILE A 317 -0.07 -20.48 -2.04
N VAL A 318 1.10 -19.95 -1.69
CA VAL A 318 1.29 -18.49 -1.54
C VAL A 318 1.00 -17.77 -2.86
N LYS A 319 1.59 -18.23 -3.97
CA LYS A 319 1.35 -17.66 -5.30
C LYS A 319 -0.12 -17.75 -5.71
N SER A 320 -0.78 -18.88 -5.48
CA SER A 320 -2.22 -19.05 -5.77
C SER A 320 -3.07 -18.02 -5.02
N LYS A 321 -2.72 -17.72 -3.76
CA LYS A 321 -3.42 -16.71 -2.96
C LYS A 321 -3.16 -15.29 -3.50
N PHE A 322 -1.91 -14.95 -3.79
CA PHE A 322 -1.53 -13.62 -4.28
C PHE A 322 -2.00 -13.34 -5.71
N ASN A 323 -2.07 -14.35 -6.58
CA ASN A 323 -2.50 -14.20 -7.97
C ASN A 323 -3.90 -13.60 -8.10
N LYS A 324 -4.80 -13.84 -7.14
CA LYS A 324 -6.13 -13.21 -7.11
C LYS A 324 -6.08 -11.68 -7.13
N ILE A 325 -5.02 -11.09 -6.58
CA ILE A 325 -4.81 -9.64 -6.54
C ILE A 325 -3.87 -9.20 -7.67
N ILE A 326 -2.79 -9.95 -7.92
CA ILE A 326 -1.84 -9.67 -9.03
C ILE A 326 -2.57 -9.64 -10.38
N ASP A 327 -3.65 -10.41 -10.53
CA ASP A 327 -4.43 -10.44 -11.77
C ASP A 327 -5.10 -9.11 -12.13
N ARG A 328 -5.27 -8.19 -11.17
CA ARG A 328 -5.77 -6.82 -11.41
C ARG A 328 -4.77 -5.95 -12.19
N ILE A 329 -3.48 -6.29 -12.17
CA ILE A 329 -2.45 -5.57 -12.93
C ILE A 329 -2.65 -5.90 -14.42
N SER A 330 -2.59 -4.91 -15.31
CA SER A 330 -2.79 -5.17 -16.76
C SER A 330 -1.50 -5.52 -17.50
N ASP A 331 -0.36 -5.03 -17.02
CA ASP A 331 0.95 -5.26 -17.63
C ASP A 331 1.45 -6.68 -17.32
N LYS A 332 1.54 -7.52 -18.35
CA LYS A 332 1.98 -8.91 -18.23
C LYS A 332 3.44 -9.02 -17.79
N ASN A 333 4.33 -8.19 -18.33
CA ASN A 333 5.75 -8.24 -17.97
C ASN A 333 5.94 -7.93 -16.48
N LEU A 334 5.17 -6.97 -15.98
CA LEU A 334 5.19 -6.58 -14.58
C LEU A 334 4.62 -7.68 -13.66
N LYS A 335 3.56 -8.39 -14.09
CA LYS A 335 3.08 -9.58 -13.38
C LYS A 335 4.18 -10.65 -13.28
N ASP A 336 4.83 -10.96 -14.39
CA ASP A 336 5.87 -11.97 -14.45
C ASP A 336 7.06 -11.59 -13.55
N GLU A 337 7.46 -10.31 -13.54
CA GLU A 337 8.48 -9.76 -12.63
C GLU A 337 8.10 -9.95 -11.16
N ILE A 338 6.86 -9.59 -10.78
CA ILE A 338 6.35 -9.75 -9.40
C ILE A 338 6.35 -11.22 -8.98
N ILE A 339 5.87 -12.12 -9.84
CA ILE A 339 5.80 -13.55 -9.54
C ILE A 339 7.20 -14.14 -9.37
N ASN A 340 8.15 -13.75 -10.22
CA ASN A 340 9.55 -14.19 -10.12
C ASN A 340 10.19 -13.70 -8.82
N GLU A 341 9.93 -12.46 -8.41
CA GLU A 341 10.46 -11.92 -7.15
C GLU A 341 9.85 -12.61 -5.92
N ILE A 342 8.55 -12.94 -5.96
CA ILE A 342 7.90 -13.77 -4.92
C ILE A 342 8.59 -15.14 -4.84
N ASP A 343 8.84 -15.80 -5.97
CA ASP A 343 9.49 -17.10 -6.00
C ASP A 343 10.90 -17.05 -5.41
N LYS A 344 11.69 -16.05 -5.80
CA LYS A 344 13.05 -15.83 -5.29
C LYS A 344 13.06 -15.58 -3.78
N ARG A 345 12.11 -14.82 -3.24
CA ARG A 345 12.03 -14.51 -1.81
C ARG A 345 11.55 -15.70 -0.97
N LEU A 346 10.71 -16.55 -1.57
CA LEU A 346 10.26 -17.77 -0.91
C LEU A 346 11.31 -18.90 -0.99
N ASP A 347 12.36 -18.74 -1.80
CA ASP A 347 13.51 -19.64 -1.75
C ASP A 347 14.21 -19.64 -0.38
#